data_AF-A0A2X2HN25-F1
#
_entry.id   AF-A0A2X2HN25-F1
#
_cell.length_a   1.000
_cell.length_b   1.000
_cell.length_c   1.000
_cell.angle_alpha   90.00
_cell.angle_beta   90.00
_cell.angle_gamma   90.00
#
_symmetry.space_group_name_H-M   'P 1'
#
loop_
_entity.id
_entity.type
_entity.pdbx_description
1 polymer ?
#
loop_
_entity_poly.entity_id
_entity_poly.type
_entity_poly.pdbx_seq_one_letter_code
_entity_poly.pdbx_strand_id
1 'polypeptide(L)'
;MEQLPGREHTLTLLAQAVFTLLLRNAKLDDHAASGMRGELKLFQRFNMLIESHFHQHWTVPDYANELHITESRLTDICRRFANRPPKRLIFDRQLREAKRLLLFSDNAVNNIAWQ
;
A
#
# COMPACT_ATOMS: atom_id res chain seq x y z
N MET A 1 -43.25 8.10 42.28
CA MET A 1 -43.54 8.76 40.99
C MET A 1 -42.66 8.12 39.95
N GLU A 2 -43.28 7.31 39.10
CA GLU A 2 -42.65 6.37 38.15
C GLU A 2 -41.52 6.97 37.31
N GLN A 3 -40.38 6.27 37.29
CA GLN A 3 -39.40 6.37 36.22
C GLN A 3 -40.03 5.76 34.97
N LEU A 4 -40.55 6.61 34.08
CA LEU A 4 -41.19 6.21 32.83
C LEU A 4 -40.18 5.45 31.95
N PRO A 5 -40.42 4.16 31.63
CA PRO A 5 -39.47 3.27 30.94
C PRO A 5 -39.09 3.73 29.53
N GLY A 6 -39.79 4.72 28.98
CA GLY A 6 -39.49 5.31 27.67
C GLY A 6 -38.39 6.38 27.68
N ARG A 7 -38.05 7.00 28.83
CA ARG A 7 -37.08 8.12 28.85
C ARG A 7 -35.69 7.68 28.41
N GLU A 8 -35.22 6.54 28.89
CA GLU A 8 -33.91 6.02 28.50
C GLU A 8 -33.86 5.71 27.00
N HIS A 9 -34.87 5.02 26.46
CA HIS A 9 -34.98 4.75 25.03
C HIS A 9 -35.02 6.01 24.18
N THR A 10 -35.77 7.05 24.61
CA THR A 10 -35.78 8.33 23.89
C THR A 10 -34.42 9.03 23.92
N LEU A 11 -33.69 8.95 25.03
CA LEU A 11 -32.34 9.50 25.13
C LEU A 11 -31.37 8.74 24.24
N THR A 12 -31.47 7.40 24.18
CA THR A 12 -30.65 6.57 23.29
C THR A 12 -30.93 6.92 21.83
N LEU A 13 -32.20 7.01 21.42
CA LEU A 13 -32.58 7.36 20.05
C LEU A 13 -32.14 8.78 19.66
N LEU A 14 -32.28 9.75 20.57
CA LEU A 14 -31.79 11.11 20.36
C LEU A 14 -30.27 11.15 20.24
N ALA A 15 -29.54 10.46 21.12
CA ALA A 15 -28.09 10.37 21.05
C ALA A 15 -27.63 9.73 19.73
N GLN A 16 -28.32 8.68 19.28
CA GLN A 16 -28.02 7.98 18.03
C GLN A 16 -28.31 8.85 16.80
N ALA A 17 -29.42 9.60 16.82
CA ALA A 17 -29.76 10.57 15.77
C ALA A 17 -28.74 11.71 15.70
N VAL A 18 -28.34 12.26 16.86
CA VAL A 18 -27.31 13.30 16.95
C VAL A 18 -25.97 12.78 16.44
N PHE A 19 -25.55 11.59 16.86
CA PHE A 19 -24.30 10.98 16.40
C PHE A 19 -24.29 10.74 14.88
N THR A 20 -25.40 10.28 14.33
CA THR A 20 -25.57 10.08 12.88
C THR A 20 -25.54 11.42 12.12
N LEU A 21 -26.19 12.45 12.64
CA LEU A 21 -26.15 13.80 12.07
C LEU A 21 -24.76 14.42 12.15
N LEU A 22 -24.03 14.20 13.24
CA LEU A 22 -22.65 14.63 13.42
C LEU A 22 -21.73 13.91 12.42
N LEU A 23 -21.84 12.58 12.27
CA LEU A 23 -21.04 11.82 11.30
C LEU A 23 -21.37 12.16 9.85
N ARG A 24 -22.60 12.58 9.55
CA ARG A 24 -23.03 12.99 8.20
C ARG A 24 -22.61 14.42 7.86
N ASN A 25 -22.60 15.33 8.84
CA ASN A 25 -22.20 16.73 8.66
C ASN A 25 -20.71 16.97 8.85
N ALA A 26 -20.04 16.15 9.67
CA ALA A 26 -18.62 15.94 9.52
C ALA A 26 -18.47 15.30 8.14
N LYS A 27 -18.07 16.10 7.16
CA LYS A 27 -17.51 15.58 5.93
C LYS A 27 -16.25 14.81 6.35
N LEU A 28 -16.42 13.57 6.81
CA LEU A 28 -15.35 12.60 6.79
C LEU A 28 -14.92 12.62 5.34
N ASP A 29 -13.71 13.10 5.07
CA ASP A 29 -13.18 13.32 3.72
C ASP A 29 -13.15 11.97 2.98
N ASP A 30 -14.30 11.50 2.53
CA ASP A 30 -14.46 10.23 1.82
C ASP A 30 -13.72 10.32 0.49
N HIS A 31 -13.52 11.55 -0.01
CA HIS A 31 -12.65 11.85 -1.13
C HIS A 31 -11.17 11.65 -0.80
N ALA A 32 -10.70 12.03 0.40
CA ALA A 32 -9.33 11.74 0.84
C ALA A 32 -9.13 10.26 1.14
N ALA A 33 -10.11 9.60 1.76
CA ALA A 33 -10.10 8.16 2.00
C ALA A 33 -10.13 7.36 0.68
N SER A 34 -10.97 7.77 -0.28
CA SER A 34 -11.04 7.20 -1.64
C SER A 34 -9.73 7.42 -2.41
N GLY A 35 -9.16 8.62 -2.35
CA GLY A 35 -7.86 8.95 -2.94
C GLY A 35 -6.73 8.09 -2.36
N MET A 36 -6.65 7.98 -1.03
CA MET A 36 -5.67 7.13 -0.35
C MET A 36 -5.82 5.65 -0.71
N ARG A 37 -7.05 5.15 -0.83
CA ARG A 37 -7.32 3.77 -1.26
C ARG A 37 -6.88 3.53 -2.71
N GLY A 38 -7.06 4.52 -3.59
CA GLY A 38 -6.57 4.51 -4.96
C GLY A 38 -5.05 4.49 -5.04
N GLU A 39 -4.38 5.34 -4.27
CA GLU A 39 -2.91 5.37 -4.22
C GLU A 39 -2.32 4.09 -3.63
N LEU A 40 -2.97 3.49 -2.62
CA LEU A 40 -2.55 2.19 -2.08
C LEU A 40 -2.63 1.09 -3.15
N LYS A 41 -3.70 1.05 -3.95
CA LYS A 41 -3.82 0.12 -5.07
C LYS A 41 -2.71 0.33 -6.11
N LEU A 42 -2.38 1.58 -6.42
CA LEU A 42 -1.25 1.89 -7.32
C LEU A 42 0.08 1.41 -6.74
N PHE A 43 0.32 1.63 -5.45
CA PHE A 43 1.52 1.15 -4.77
C PHE A 43 1.62 -0.39 -4.78
N GLN A 44 0.51 -1.09 -4.60
CA GLN A 44 0.46 -2.55 -4.71
C GLN A 44 0.77 -3.05 -6.13
N ARG A 45 0.18 -2.41 -7.16
CA ARG A 45 0.50 -2.72 -8.56
C ARG A 45 1.97 -2.45 -8.88
N PHE A 46 2.54 -1.35 -8.37
CA PHE A 46 3.96 -1.05 -8.52
C PHE A 46 4.84 -2.17 -7.94
N ASN A 47 4.56 -2.64 -6.72
CA ASN A 47 5.31 -3.76 -6.15
C ASN A 47 5.17 -5.04 -7.00
N MET A 48 3.97 -5.33 -7.51
CA MET A 48 3.76 -6.49 -8.40
C MET A 48 4.56 -6.38 -9.71
N LEU A 49 4.66 -5.18 -10.28
CA LEU A 49 5.49 -4.92 -11.46
C LEU A 49 6.98 -5.13 -11.14
N ILE A 50 7.47 -4.67 -9.98
CA ILE A 50 8.84 -4.94 -9.54
C ILE A 50 9.08 -6.46 -9.46
N GLU A 51 8.17 -7.20 -8.83
CA GLU A 51 8.30 -8.65 -8.66
C GLU A 51 8.31 -9.42 -9.99
N SER A 52 7.66 -8.90 -11.02
CA SER A 52 7.61 -9.53 -12.36
C SER A 52 8.76 -9.09 -13.28
N HIS A 53 9.27 -7.86 -13.12
CA HIS A 53 10.20 -7.24 -14.08
C HIS A 53 11.59 -6.95 -13.49
N PHE A 54 11.91 -7.40 -12.28
CA PHE A 54 13.22 -7.12 -11.67
C PHE A 54 14.43 -7.65 -12.49
N HIS A 55 14.23 -8.69 -13.31
CA HIS A 55 15.23 -9.23 -14.24
C HIS A 55 15.40 -8.41 -15.53
N GLN A 56 14.41 -7.61 -15.91
CA GLN A 56 14.39 -6.86 -17.18
C GLN A 56 15.00 -5.46 -17.06
N HIS A 57 15.55 -5.10 -15.89
CA HIS A 57 16.22 -3.82 -15.63
C HIS A 57 15.40 -2.57 -15.98
N TRP A 58 14.08 -2.62 -15.79
CA TRP A 58 13.20 -1.47 -16.00
C TRP A 58 13.64 -0.24 -15.19
N THR A 59 13.56 0.92 -15.82
CA THR A 59 13.82 2.21 -15.20
C THR A 59 12.57 2.74 -14.50
N VAL A 60 12.72 3.72 -13.60
CA VAL A 60 11.57 4.36 -12.92
C VAL A 60 10.54 4.94 -13.91
N PRO A 61 10.94 5.61 -15.02
CA PRO A 61 10.02 6.01 -16.09
C PRO A 61 9.19 4.85 -16.66
N ASP A 62 9.78 3.67 -16.87
CA ASP A 62 9.07 2.53 -17.45
C ASP A 62 7.92 2.06 -16.53
N TYR A 63 8.18 1.97 -15.23
CA TYR A 63 7.14 1.67 -14.24
C TYR A 63 6.05 2.74 -14.17
N ALA A 64 6.42 4.02 -14.29
CA ALA A 64 5.47 5.11 -14.27
C ALA A 64 4.55 5.08 -15.51
N ASN A 65 5.13 4.78 -16.68
CA ASN A 65 4.40 4.60 -17.94
C ASN A 65 3.42 3.43 -17.87
N GLU A 66 3.86 2.27 -17.36
CA GLU A 66 3.01 1.08 -17.21
C GLU A 66 1.88 1.29 -16.19
N LEU A 67 2.11 2.11 -15.17
CA LEU A 67 1.08 2.49 -14.18
C LEU A 67 0.20 3.66 -14.65
N HIS A 68 0.47 4.24 -15.82
CA HIS A 68 -0.19 5.42 -16.37
C HIS A 68 -0.19 6.62 -15.41
N ILE A 69 0.95 6.86 -14.76
CA ILE A 69 1.16 8.00 -13.85
C ILE A 69 2.47 8.69 -14.16
N THR A 70 2.65 9.90 -13.65
CA THR A 70 3.93 10.61 -13.74
C THR A 70 4.96 10.03 -12.76
N GLU A 71 6.24 10.16 -13.08
CA GLU A 71 7.34 9.76 -12.17
C GLU A 71 7.29 10.48 -10.82
N SER A 72 6.90 11.76 -10.82
CA SER A 72 6.70 12.55 -9.61
C SER A 72 5.63 11.90 -8.73
N ARG A 73 4.48 11.54 -9.32
CA ARG A 73 3.39 10.90 -8.59
C ARG A 73 3.77 9.53 -8.07
N LEU A 74 4.50 8.73 -8.85
CA LEU A 74 5.04 7.46 -8.38
C LEU A 74 5.99 7.65 -7.18
N THR A 75 6.85 8.67 -7.24
CA THR A 75 7.77 9.01 -6.16
C THR A 75 7.04 9.40 -4.88
N ASP A 76 6.00 10.23 -5.00
CA ASP A 76 5.18 10.65 -3.86
C ASP A 76 4.45 9.47 -3.22
N ILE A 77 3.85 8.59 -4.03
CA ILE A 77 3.22 7.35 -3.57
C ILE A 77 4.23 6.47 -2.82
N CYS A 78 5.43 6.24 -3.38
CA CYS A 78 6.46 5.43 -2.73
C CYS A 78 6.95 6.04 -1.41
N ARG A 79 7.13 7.37 -1.36
CA ARG A 79 7.46 8.07 -0.11
C ARG A 79 6.32 7.95 0.91
N ARG A 80 5.08 8.07 0.49
CA ARG A 80 3.91 8.00 1.37
C ARG A 80 3.73 6.63 2.02
N PHE A 81 3.88 5.54 1.25
CA PHE A 81 3.61 4.17 1.75
C PHE A 81 4.84 3.42 2.24
N ALA A 82 6.03 3.72 1.72
CA ALA A 82 7.26 2.98 2.05
C ALA A 82 8.37 3.87 2.65
N ASN A 83 8.14 5.18 2.77
CA ASN A 83 9.13 6.17 3.21
C ASN A 83 10.45 6.09 2.42
N ARG A 84 10.39 5.66 1.15
CA ARG A 84 11.54 5.43 0.27
C ARG A 84 11.19 5.80 -1.17
N PRO A 85 12.17 6.27 -1.97
CA PRO A 85 11.95 6.52 -3.39
C PRO A 85 11.83 5.20 -4.19
N PRO A 86 11.16 5.21 -5.36
CA PRO A 86 10.93 4.02 -6.18
C PRO A 86 12.23 3.31 -6.57
N LYS A 87 13.28 4.07 -6.89
CA LYS A 87 14.62 3.53 -7.23
C LYS A 87 15.20 2.65 -6.11
N ARG A 88 15.02 3.03 -4.84
CA ARG A 88 15.48 2.23 -3.68
C ARG A 88 14.70 0.92 -3.59
N LEU A 89 13.39 0.95 -3.81
CA LEU A 89 12.55 -0.25 -3.74
C LEU A 89 12.91 -1.28 -4.82
N ILE A 90 13.15 -0.80 -6.05
CA ILE A 90 13.62 -1.63 -7.17
C ILE A 90 14.98 -2.26 -6.83
N PHE A 91 15.94 -1.44 -6.38
CA PHE A 91 17.28 -1.90 -6.04
C PHE A 91 17.28 -2.91 -4.88
N ASP A 92 16.49 -2.65 -3.83
CA ASP A 92 16.36 -3.56 -2.69
C ASP A 92 15.85 -4.95 -3.15
N ARG A 93 14.93 -5.00 -4.14
CA ARG A 93 14.47 -6.28 -4.71
C ARG A 93 15.57 -7.01 -5.48
N GLN A 94 16.28 -6.30 -6.35
CA GLN A 94 17.39 -6.86 -7.12
C GLN A 94 18.50 -7.38 -6.22
N LEU A 95 18.83 -6.64 -5.16
CA LEU A 95 19.83 -7.05 -4.18
C LEU A 95 19.39 -8.30 -3.41
N ARG A 96 18.12 -8.40 -3.01
CA ARG A 96 17.58 -9.61 -2.38
C ARG A 96 17.72 -10.82 -3.31
N GLU A 97 17.44 -10.63 -4.59
CA GLU A 97 17.58 -11.71 -5.56
C GLU A 97 19.03 -12.12 -5.79
N ALA A 98 19.95 -11.14 -5.93
CA ALA A 98 21.37 -11.43 -6.08
C ALA A 98 21.90 -12.24 -4.89
N LYS A 99 21.51 -11.87 -3.66
CA LYS A 99 21.85 -12.65 -2.46
C LYS A 99 21.27 -14.07 -2.51
N ARG A 100 20.02 -14.22 -2.96
CA ARG A 100 19.38 -15.53 -3.15
C ARG A 100 20.21 -16.38 -4.12
N LEU A 101 20.54 -15.83 -5.29
CA LEU A 101 21.34 -16.54 -6.30
C LEU A 101 22.72 -16.94 -5.79
N LEU A 102 23.41 -16.09 -5.04
CA LEU A 102 24.71 -16.43 -4.44
C LEU A 102 24.61 -17.59 -3.45
N LEU A 103 23.64 -17.57 -2.53
CA LEU A 103 23.41 -18.65 -1.56
C LEU A 103 23.09 -19.99 -2.23
N PHE A 104 22.29 -19.97 -3.31
CA PHE A 104 21.98 -21.19 -4.06
C PHE A 104 23.14 -21.63 -4.96
N SER A 105 23.95 -20.69 -5.47
CA SER A 105 25.14 -21.01 -6.26
C SER A 105 26.24 -21.67 -5.42
N ASP A 106 26.44 -21.24 -4.16
CA ASP A 106 27.39 -21.93 -3.26
C ASP A 106 26.93 -23.36 -2.93
N ASN A 107 25.61 -23.57 -2.78
CA ASN A 107 25.05 -24.91 -2.65
C ASN A 107 25.17 -25.74 -3.94
N ALA A 108 25.09 -25.10 -5.12
CA ALA A 108 25.32 -25.77 -6.39
C ALA A 108 26.79 -26.18 -6.53
N VAL A 109 27.75 -25.30 -6.21
CA VAL A 109 29.20 -25.55 -6.29
C VAL A 109 29.63 -26.69 -5.35
N ASN A 110 29.08 -26.77 -4.14
CA ASN A 110 29.34 -27.88 -3.23
C ASN A 110 28.76 -29.23 -3.72
N ASN A 111 27.76 -29.20 -4.60
CA ASN A 111 27.18 -30.41 -5.23
C ASN A 111 27.94 -30.84 -6.51
N ILE A 112 28.78 -29.98 -7.10
CA ILE A 112 29.64 -30.34 -8.24
C ILE A 112 30.98 -30.91 -7.77
N ALA A 113 31.37 -30.69 -6.50
CA ALA A 113 32.60 -31.23 -5.92
C ALA A 113 32.53 -32.73 -5.57
N TRP A 114 31.38 -33.39 -5.79
CA TRP A 114 31.15 -34.82 -5.52
C TRP A 114 30.73 -35.63 -6.75
N GLN A 115 30.89 -35.08 -7.96
CA GLN A 115 30.79 -35.81 -9.23
C GLN A 115 32.11 -35.77 -9.98
#